data_AF-A0A6G0WJU6-F1
#
_entry.id   AF-A0A6G0WJU6-F1
#
_cell.length_a   1.000
_cell.length_b   1.000
_cell.length_c   1.000
_cell.angle_alpha   90.00
_cell.angle_beta   90.00
_cell.angle_gamma   90.00
#
_symmetry.space_group_name_H-M   'P 1'
#
loop_
_entity.id
_entity.type
_entity.pdbx_description
1 polymer ?
#
loop_
_entity_poly.entity_id
_entity_poly.type
_entity_poly.pdbx_seq_one_letter_code
_entity_poly.pdbx_strand_id
1 'polypeptide(L)'
;MEDPVQVGRFFFVDFRTEVAAKCIVSRCVLLQACFRIVDDMQLGTMNMLAKYFLKTYPDCFLPGKADNLVDVKALNKRLRIPKEREALIGQFTRLDIEAFCKVHNSIDQVSLLVGKNMCCMGFLVAQGLSPSSGSCNGRVGGGIAAKFSLRDRPYTGVTTMDPELALVMANAARVKKRDIVLDPFAGSCGVLLACSYFGMGMGFAQDISQSTLRGEGPGRDIAANFDAFHFYRPEIALADVTNPMWRKTWEIDAIVCDPPYGVRTFGSHTDEIFGFDDQYISELIVKWSPYLVKGGRIVFYACGLPNHYEILKSYLNNLTCAYNLEVVSIIESVVHLENTESNTKWSRSLVTLEKTGAFISIPLHELKTIKVHQSSSRQKPWNIERNMDPFDVWRAAWLGDLSSIKEYASRGGDLNLQDVAGKTALFFAAGYNQLETVKFLATKVPIDTMDIQGMTPLFQAARHGNPEIMEVLLSLGADPCTMNSKRLFPAYYAATYGHSEVR
;
A
#
# COMPACT_ATOMS: atom_id res chain seq x y z
N MET A 1 -5.51 19.29 -21.68
CA MET A 1 -6.66 18.73 -20.97
C MET A 1 -7.31 19.94 -20.34
N GLU A 2 -8.58 20.21 -20.64
CA GLU A 2 -9.35 21.22 -19.90
C GLU A 2 -9.69 20.67 -18.51
N ASP A 3 -9.99 21.54 -17.55
CA ASP A 3 -10.30 21.10 -16.19
C ASP A 3 -11.56 20.22 -16.17
N PRO A 4 -11.52 19.08 -15.46
CA PRO A 4 -12.62 18.11 -15.49
C PRO A 4 -13.89 18.68 -14.86
N VAL A 5 -15.03 18.53 -15.54
CA VAL A 5 -16.34 18.90 -14.99
C VAL A 5 -16.90 17.71 -14.19
N GLN A 6 -16.97 17.85 -12.87
CA GLN A 6 -17.49 16.79 -11.99
C GLN A 6 -19.02 16.85 -11.85
N VAL A 7 -19.68 15.72 -12.14
CA VAL A 7 -21.12 15.51 -11.94
C VAL A 7 -21.32 14.28 -11.04
N GLY A 8 -21.26 14.50 -9.73
CA GLY A 8 -21.32 13.43 -8.73
C GLY A 8 -20.06 12.55 -8.77
N ARG A 9 -20.22 11.25 -9.08
CA ARG A 9 -19.11 10.28 -9.26
C ARG A 9 -18.60 10.19 -10.71
N PHE A 10 -19.25 10.89 -11.63
CA PHE A 10 -18.75 11.05 -13.00
C PHE A 10 -17.98 12.36 -13.10
N PHE A 11 -16.95 12.37 -13.93
CA PHE A 11 -16.27 13.59 -14.35
C PHE A 11 -15.96 13.44 -15.84
N PHE A 12 -16.10 14.53 -16.58
CA PHE A 12 -15.94 14.58 -18.02
C PHE A 12 -14.61 15.22 -18.35
N VAL A 13 -13.90 14.63 -19.32
CA VAL A 13 -12.55 15.05 -19.71
C VAL A 13 -12.37 14.89 -21.19
N ASP A 14 -11.94 15.96 -21.84
CA ASP A 14 -11.58 15.94 -23.25
C ASP A 14 -10.12 15.52 -23.40
N PHE A 15 -9.94 14.28 -23.83
CA PHE A 15 -8.64 13.75 -24.22
C PHE A 15 -8.39 14.02 -25.70
N ARG A 16 -7.17 14.48 -26.04
CA ARG A 16 -6.77 14.68 -27.45
C ARG A 16 -6.78 13.38 -28.26
N THR A 17 -6.51 12.25 -27.62
CA THR A 17 -6.49 10.93 -28.25
C THR A 17 -6.97 9.85 -27.28
N GLU A 18 -7.58 8.79 -27.81
CA GLU A 18 -8.01 7.63 -27.01
C GLU A 18 -6.81 6.91 -26.36
N VAL A 19 -5.65 6.89 -27.03
CA VAL A 19 -4.40 6.36 -26.47
C VAL A 19 -4.00 7.11 -25.21
N ALA A 20 -4.11 8.45 -25.20
CA ALA A 20 -3.83 9.25 -24.01
C ALA A 20 -4.81 8.93 -22.87
N ALA A 21 -6.10 8.77 -23.19
CA ALA A 21 -7.11 8.35 -22.21
C ALA A 21 -6.75 7.00 -21.60
N LYS A 22 -6.45 5.99 -22.42
CA LYS A 22 -6.01 4.66 -21.98
C LYS A 22 -4.79 4.73 -21.06
N CYS A 23 -3.76 5.49 -21.46
CA CYS A 23 -2.54 5.66 -20.66
C CYS A 23 -2.83 6.27 -19.29
N ILE A 24 -3.56 7.39 -19.26
CA ILE A 24 -3.82 8.14 -18.02
C ILE A 24 -4.72 7.32 -17.09
N VAL A 25 -5.82 6.77 -17.61
CA VAL A 25 -6.79 6.00 -16.83
C VAL A 25 -6.17 4.74 -16.25
N SER A 26 -5.28 4.05 -16.98
CA SER A 26 -4.56 2.87 -16.49
C SER A 26 -3.65 3.16 -15.30
N ARG A 27 -3.36 4.43 -15.02
CA ARG A 27 -2.60 4.86 -13.85
C ARG A 27 -3.49 5.32 -12.71
N CYS A 28 -4.75 5.68 -12.97
CA CYS A 28 -5.61 6.29 -11.98
C CYS A 28 -6.17 5.28 -10.97
N VAL A 29 -5.79 5.47 -9.71
CA VAL A 29 -6.15 4.59 -8.58
C VAL A 29 -7.58 4.77 -8.13
N LEU A 30 -8.10 5.99 -8.17
CA LEU A 30 -9.45 6.32 -7.70
C LEU A 30 -10.51 6.19 -8.80
N LEU A 31 -10.10 5.82 -10.02
CA LEU A 31 -11.00 5.64 -11.15
C LEU A 31 -11.35 4.17 -11.34
N GLN A 32 -12.64 3.90 -11.58
CA GLN A 32 -13.11 2.55 -11.89
C GLN A 32 -13.01 2.26 -13.39
N ALA A 33 -13.47 3.19 -14.21
CA ALA A 33 -13.48 3.04 -15.65
C ALA A 33 -13.62 4.39 -16.35
N CYS A 34 -13.14 4.44 -17.59
CA CYS A 34 -13.30 5.55 -18.52
C CYS A 34 -14.08 5.06 -19.74
N PHE A 35 -15.02 5.88 -20.19
CA PHE A 35 -15.87 5.58 -21.33
C PHE A 35 -15.79 6.72 -22.34
N ARG A 36 -15.72 6.38 -23.62
CA ARG A 36 -15.93 7.32 -24.71
C ARG A 36 -17.44 7.43 -24.94
N ILE A 37 -17.97 8.63 -24.81
CA ILE A 37 -19.40 8.89 -25.00
C ILE A 37 -19.75 8.71 -26.47
N VAL A 38 -20.87 8.04 -26.73
CA VAL A 38 -21.40 7.87 -28.08
C VAL A 38 -22.03 9.19 -28.52
N ASP A 39 -21.68 9.65 -29.73
CA ASP A 39 -22.17 10.88 -30.37
C ASP A 39 -21.97 12.16 -29.54
N ASP A 40 -21.10 12.12 -28.52
CA ASP A 40 -20.97 13.14 -27.48
C ASP A 40 -22.31 13.53 -26.83
N MET A 41 -23.28 12.61 -26.86
CA MET A 41 -24.65 12.85 -26.45
C MET A 41 -24.87 12.61 -24.96
N GLN A 42 -25.39 13.64 -24.28
CA GLN A 42 -25.79 13.59 -22.87
C GLN A 42 -27.23 14.08 -22.74
N LEU A 43 -28.11 13.24 -22.19
CA LEU A 43 -29.54 13.55 -22.07
C LEU A 43 -30.02 13.42 -20.63
N GLY A 44 -30.98 14.24 -20.23
CA GLY A 44 -31.42 14.31 -18.83
C GLY A 44 -32.12 13.05 -18.30
N THR A 45 -32.62 12.16 -19.18
CA THR A 45 -33.34 10.95 -18.77
C THR A 45 -33.08 9.78 -19.71
N MET A 46 -33.20 8.56 -19.19
CA MET A 46 -33.11 7.31 -19.95
C MET A 46 -34.12 7.24 -21.10
N ASN A 47 -35.33 7.78 -20.92
CA ASN A 47 -36.36 7.79 -21.96
C ASN A 47 -35.99 8.70 -23.13
N MET A 48 -35.41 9.87 -22.86
CA MET A 48 -34.92 10.76 -23.91
C MET A 48 -33.76 10.11 -24.67
N LEU A 49 -32.84 9.47 -23.95
CA LEU A 49 -31.73 8.72 -24.54
C LEU A 49 -32.25 7.59 -25.45
N ALA A 50 -33.18 6.76 -24.97
CA ALA A 50 -33.74 5.67 -25.75
C ALA A 50 -34.45 6.17 -27.03
N LYS A 51 -35.22 7.26 -26.93
CA LYS A 51 -35.88 7.89 -28.11
C LYS A 51 -34.86 8.38 -29.14
N TYR A 52 -33.77 8.99 -28.69
CA TYR A 52 -32.69 9.40 -29.58
C TYR A 52 -32.08 8.19 -30.29
N PHE A 53 -31.66 7.16 -29.55
CA PHE A 53 -31.02 5.97 -30.12
C PHE A 53 -31.94 5.19 -31.07
N LEU A 54 -33.23 5.07 -30.76
CA LEU A 54 -34.20 4.43 -31.67
C LEU A 54 -34.37 5.21 -32.99
N LYS A 55 -34.24 6.54 -32.94
CA LYS A 55 -34.34 7.39 -34.13
C LYS A 55 -33.05 7.34 -34.96
N THR A 56 -31.90 7.37 -34.30
CA THR A 56 -30.58 7.46 -34.95
C THR A 56 -30.08 6.09 -35.43
N TYR A 57 -30.38 5.02 -34.68
CA TYR A 57 -29.89 3.67 -34.92
C TYR A 57 -31.02 2.62 -34.95
N PRO A 58 -32.06 2.79 -35.79
CA PRO A 58 -33.23 1.91 -35.79
C PRO A 58 -32.86 0.44 -36.05
N ASP A 59 -31.90 0.19 -36.94
CA ASP A 59 -31.46 -1.15 -37.34
C ASP A 59 -30.69 -1.90 -36.24
N CYS A 60 -30.29 -1.20 -35.17
CA CYS A 60 -29.62 -1.80 -34.02
C CYS A 60 -30.60 -2.29 -32.94
N PHE A 61 -31.92 -2.16 -33.15
CA PHE A 61 -32.92 -2.60 -32.18
C PHE A 61 -33.75 -3.77 -32.70
N LEU A 62 -33.73 -4.88 -31.97
CA LEU A 62 -34.50 -6.07 -32.29
C LEU A 62 -35.99 -5.87 -31.93
N PRO A 63 -36.90 -6.59 -32.62
CA PRO A 63 -38.31 -6.58 -32.28
C PRO A 63 -38.61 -7.23 -30.90
N GLY A 64 -37.72 -8.09 -30.39
CA GLY A 64 -37.80 -8.76 -29.09
C GLY A 64 -36.64 -8.40 -28.14
N LYS A 65 -36.59 -9.04 -26.96
CA LYS A 65 -35.45 -8.89 -26.02
C LYS A 65 -34.17 -9.47 -26.66
N ALA A 66 -33.05 -8.78 -26.48
CA ALA A 66 -31.73 -9.27 -26.83
C ALA A 66 -31.16 -10.13 -25.68
N ASP A 67 -30.46 -11.21 -26.01
CA ASP A 67 -29.78 -12.07 -25.02
C ASP A 67 -28.56 -11.38 -24.39
N ASN A 68 -27.99 -10.38 -25.07
CA ASN A 68 -26.84 -9.60 -24.62
C ASN A 68 -27.29 -8.34 -23.86
N LEU A 69 -27.37 -8.42 -22.53
CA LEU A 69 -27.75 -7.28 -21.68
C LEU A 69 -26.63 -6.22 -21.62
N VAL A 70 -26.97 -4.97 -21.95
CA VAL A 70 -26.07 -3.81 -21.86
C VAL A 70 -25.58 -3.59 -20.40
N ASP A 71 -24.31 -3.21 -20.23
CA ASP A 71 -23.81 -2.87 -18.90
C ASP A 71 -24.39 -1.57 -18.36
N VAL A 72 -24.66 -1.46 -17.07
CA VAL A 72 -25.22 -0.23 -16.49
C VAL A 72 -24.40 0.23 -15.29
N LYS A 73 -23.89 1.46 -15.36
CA LYS A 73 -23.21 2.15 -14.25
C LYS A 73 -24.11 3.27 -13.74
N ALA A 74 -24.67 3.11 -12.54
CA ALA A 74 -25.57 4.09 -11.92
C ALA A 74 -24.94 4.76 -10.68
N LEU A 75 -25.18 6.06 -10.50
CA LEU A 75 -24.57 6.89 -9.44
C LEU A 75 -24.88 6.42 -8.01
N ASN A 76 -26.14 6.06 -7.74
CA ASN A 76 -26.68 5.94 -6.37
C ASN A 76 -27.18 4.54 -6.00
N LYS A 77 -27.20 3.58 -6.93
CA LYS A 77 -27.75 2.24 -6.68
C LYS A 77 -26.87 1.18 -7.34
N ARG A 78 -26.28 0.28 -6.53
CA ARG A 78 -25.74 -0.97 -7.06
C ARG A 78 -26.92 -1.84 -7.46
N LEU A 79 -27.17 -1.95 -8.77
CA LEU A 79 -28.23 -2.77 -9.33
C LEU A 79 -27.84 -4.26 -9.23
N ARG A 80 -28.06 -4.87 -8.06
CA ARG A 80 -27.75 -6.28 -7.81
C ARG A 80 -28.83 -7.23 -8.34
N ILE A 81 -30.08 -6.74 -8.45
CA ILE A 81 -31.24 -7.54 -8.82
C ILE A 81 -31.50 -7.40 -10.33
N PRO A 82 -31.55 -8.49 -11.11
CA PRO A 82 -31.77 -8.44 -12.56
C PRO A 82 -33.04 -7.69 -12.97
N LYS A 83 -34.15 -7.87 -12.25
CA LYS A 83 -35.42 -7.17 -12.52
C LYS A 83 -35.31 -5.64 -12.42
N GLU A 84 -34.56 -5.13 -11.44
CA GLU A 84 -34.36 -3.68 -11.30
C GLU A 84 -33.50 -3.11 -12.44
N ARG A 85 -32.51 -3.90 -12.88
CA ARG A 85 -31.67 -3.57 -14.01
C ARG A 85 -32.47 -3.56 -15.32
N GLU A 86 -33.31 -4.55 -15.56
CA GLU A 86 -34.21 -4.59 -16.72
C GLU A 86 -35.18 -3.39 -16.75
N ALA A 87 -35.77 -3.04 -15.60
CA ALA A 87 -36.67 -1.89 -15.50
C ALA A 87 -35.96 -0.55 -15.83
N LEU A 88 -34.69 -0.41 -15.48
CA LEU A 88 -33.90 0.79 -15.77
C LEU A 88 -33.42 0.85 -17.23
N ILE A 89 -33.01 -0.29 -17.79
CA ILE A 89 -32.56 -0.40 -19.19
C ILE A 89 -33.72 -0.14 -20.15
N GLY A 90 -34.93 -0.59 -19.81
CA GLY A 90 -36.15 -0.30 -20.57
C GLY A 90 -36.03 -0.71 -22.04
N GLN A 91 -36.13 0.26 -22.95
CA GLN A 91 -36.08 0.01 -24.40
C GLN A 91 -34.71 -0.49 -24.89
N PHE A 92 -33.63 -0.27 -24.13
CA PHE A 92 -32.29 -0.78 -24.45
C PHE A 92 -32.15 -2.29 -24.23
N THR A 93 -33.16 -2.96 -23.67
CA THR A 93 -33.19 -4.44 -23.61
C THR A 93 -33.30 -5.08 -24.98
N ARG A 94 -33.68 -4.30 -26.00
CA ARG A 94 -33.79 -4.71 -27.39
C ARG A 94 -32.57 -4.31 -28.22
N LEU A 95 -31.59 -3.64 -27.63
CA LEU A 95 -30.41 -3.21 -28.36
C LEU A 95 -29.56 -4.43 -28.73
N ASP A 96 -29.35 -4.64 -30.03
CA ASP A 96 -28.35 -5.56 -30.55
C ASP A 96 -26.97 -4.92 -30.43
N ILE A 97 -26.23 -5.35 -29.41
CA ILE A 97 -24.88 -4.84 -29.12
C ILE A 97 -23.93 -5.13 -30.29
N GLU A 98 -24.05 -6.27 -30.98
CA GLU A 98 -23.14 -6.63 -32.07
C GLU A 98 -23.37 -5.73 -33.30
N ALA A 99 -24.63 -5.53 -33.68
CA ALA A 99 -24.98 -4.60 -34.75
C ALA A 99 -24.53 -3.16 -34.41
N PHE A 100 -24.80 -2.74 -33.17
CA PHE A 100 -24.43 -1.40 -32.69
C PHE A 100 -22.91 -1.17 -32.69
N CYS A 101 -22.14 -2.18 -32.26
CA CYS A 101 -20.68 -2.14 -32.28
C CYS A 101 -20.12 -2.07 -33.71
N LYS A 102 -20.72 -2.79 -34.67
CA LYS A 102 -20.35 -2.72 -36.10
C LYS A 102 -20.55 -1.32 -36.68
N VAL A 103 -21.67 -0.66 -36.37
CA VAL A 103 -21.94 0.72 -36.83
C VAL A 103 -20.85 1.70 -36.36
N HIS A 104 -20.34 1.49 -35.15
CA HIS A 104 -19.34 2.36 -34.54
C HIS A 104 -17.88 1.89 -34.74
N ASN A 105 -17.66 0.85 -35.55
CA ASN A 105 -16.35 0.20 -35.71
C ASN A 105 -15.64 -0.08 -34.37
N SER A 106 -16.40 -0.51 -33.37
CA SER A 106 -15.92 -0.77 -32.01
C SER A 106 -16.02 -2.26 -31.68
N ILE A 107 -15.08 -2.74 -30.87
CA ILE A 107 -15.14 -4.07 -30.23
C ILE A 107 -15.27 -3.96 -28.71
N ASP A 108 -15.39 -2.73 -28.21
CA ASP A 108 -15.35 -2.43 -26.79
C ASP A 108 -16.72 -2.65 -26.12
N GLN A 109 -16.68 -2.94 -24.82
CA GLN A 109 -17.88 -3.14 -24.03
C GLN A 109 -18.74 -1.86 -23.99
N VAL A 110 -20.02 -1.99 -24.35
CA VAL A 110 -21.00 -0.90 -24.27
C VAL A 110 -21.60 -0.82 -22.87
N SER A 111 -21.64 0.38 -22.31
CA SER A 111 -22.26 0.66 -21.01
C SER A 111 -23.18 1.87 -21.06
N LEU A 112 -24.31 1.77 -20.37
CA LEU A 112 -25.18 2.88 -20.03
C LEU A 112 -24.69 3.53 -18.74
N LEU A 113 -24.45 4.83 -18.78
CA LEU A 113 -24.01 5.63 -17.65
C LEU A 113 -25.19 6.48 -17.18
N VAL A 114 -25.64 6.25 -15.94
CA VAL A 114 -26.86 6.85 -15.38
C VAL A 114 -26.50 7.68 -14.14
N GLY A 115 -26.43 8.99 -14.33
CA GLY A 115 -26.31 10.02 -13.30
C GLY A 115 -27.66 10.49 -12.75
N LYS A 116 -27.64 11.50 -11.86
CA LYS A 116 -28.87 12.09 -11.31
C LYS A 116 -29.72 12.79 -12.38
N ASN A 117 -29.07 13.59 -13.24
CA ASN A 117 -29.71 14.38 -14.30
C ASN A 117 -29.02 14.18 -15.65
N MET A 118 -28.37 13.04 -15.84
CA MET A 118 -27.57 12.77 -17.04
C MET A 118 -27.58 11.28 -17.31
N CYS A 119 -27.89 10.90 -18.54
CA CYS A 119 -27.85 9.56 -19.08
C CYS A 119 -27.08 9.62 -20.39
N CYS A 120 -26.08 8.77 -20.53
CA CYS A 120 -25.34 8.62 -21.79
C CYS A 120 -25.00 7.14 -22.02
N MET A 121 -24.66 6.81 -23.26
CA MET A 121 -24.10 5.53 -23.63
C MET A 121 -22.62 5.74 -23.94
N GLY A 122 -21.78 4.79 -23.53
CA GLY A 122 -20.35 4.88 -23.79
C GLY A 122 -19.69 3.53 -24.04
N PHE A 123 -18.63 3.56 -24.85
CA PHE A 123 -17.73 2.45 -25.07
C PHE A 123 -16.63 2.48 -24.01
N LEU A 124 -16.36 1.33 -23.37
CA LEU A 124 -15.30 1.21 -22.38
C LEU A 124 -13.93 1.43 -23.03
N VAL A 125 -13.26 2.53 -22.67
CA VAL A 125 -11.93 2.86 -23.18
C VAL A 125 -10.86 2.18 -22.35
N ALA A 126 -10.98 2.26 -21.03
CA ALA A 126 -10.03 1.67 -20.09
C ALA A 126 -10.68 1.46 -18.72
N GLN A 127 -10.23 0.43 -18.01
CA GLN A 127 -10.48 0.29 -16.58
C GLN A 127 -9.40 1.05 -15.82
N GLY A 128 -9.81 1.74 -14.75
CA GLY A 128 -8.86 2.31 -13.81
C GLY A 128 -8.39 1.26 -12.80
N LEU A 129 -7.52 1.67 -11.88
CA LEU A 129 -6.89 0.78 -10.92
C LEU A 129 -7.71 0.58 -9.63
N SER A 130 -8.83 1.30 -9.49
CA SER A 130 -9.70 1.22 -8.31
C SER A 130 -10.26 -0.18 -8.14
N PRO A 131 -10.20 -0.78 -6.92
CA PRO A 131 -10.85 -2.05 -6.67
C PRO A 131 -12.37 -1.93 -6.90
N SER A 132 -12.88 -2.80 -7.76
CA SER A 132 -14.27 -2.83 -8.23
C SER A 132 -15.30 -3.15 -7.13
N SER A 133 -14.87 -3.43 -5.90
CA SER A 133 -15.74 -3.62 -4.75
C SER A 133 -15.19 -2.92 -3.52
N GLY A 134 -15.66 -1.71 -3.24
CA GLY A 134 -15.78 -1.28 -1.85
C GLY A 134 -16.55 -2.36 -1.09
N SER A 135 -15.94 -2.91 -0.04
CA SER A 135 -16.58 -3.82 0.89
C SER A 135 -16.30 -3.34 2.30
N CYS A 136 -17.35 -3.16 3.10
CA CYS A 136 -17.23 -3.48 4.52
C CYS A 136 -16.66 -4.91 4.63
N ASN A 137 -15.64 -5.11 5.47
CA ASN A 137 -14.98 -6.38 5.78
C ASN A 137 -14.01 -6.98 4.74
N GLY A 138 -13.32 -6.16 3.94
CA GLY A 138 -12.05 -6.57 3.32
C GLY A 138 -12.09 -7.82 2.42
N ARG A 139 -13.12 -7.95 1.57
CA ARG A 139 -13.08 -8.89 0.43
C ARG A 139 -12.43 -8.20 -0.76
N VAL A 140 -11.26 -8.72 -1.10
CA VAL A 140 -10.34 -8.33 -2.17
C VAL A 140 -11.09 -8.28 -3.50
N GLY A 141 -11.46 -7.07 -3.95
CA GLY A 141 -11.90 -6.84 -5.33
C GLY A 141 -10.72 -7.01 -6.29
N GLY A 142 -10.93 -7.58 -7.47
CA GLY A 142 -9.86 -7.96 -8.42
C GLY A 142 -9.06 -6.82 -9.09
N GLY A 143 -8.93 -5.65 -8.44
CA GLY A 143 -8.14 -4.51 -8.93
C GLY A 143 -6.63 -4.65 -8.65
N ILE A 144 -5.81 -3.69 -9.09
CA ILE A 144 -4.35 -3.76 -8.89
C ILE A 144 -3.96 -3.60 -7.42
N ALA A 145 -4.69 -2.77 -6.65
CA ALA A 145 -4.39 -2.51 -5.25
C ALA A 145 -4.50 -3.80 -4.41
N ALA A 146 -5.37 -4.72 -4.85
CA ALA A 146 -5.50 -6.05 -4.30
C ALA A 146 -4.30 -6.96 -4.58
N LYS A 147 -3.57 -6.77 -5.69
CA LYS A 147 -2.31 -7.51 -5.94
C LYS A 147 -1.20 -7.03 -5.02
N PHE A 148 -1.17 -5.74 -4.69
CA PHE A 148 -0.20 -5.13 -3.78
C PHE A 148 -0.70 -5.06 -2.34
N SER A 149 -1.72 -5.87 -2.00
CA SER A 149 -2.38 -5.80 -0.71
C SER A 149 -1.38 -6.03 0.42
N LEU A 150 -1.62 -5.43 1.59
CA LEU A 150 -0.76 -5.63 2.75
C LEU A 150 -0.66 -7.10 3.16
N ARG A 151 -1.70 -7.91 2.87
CA ARG A 151 -1.72 -9.35 3.19
C ARG A 151 -0.76 -10.16 2.32
N ASP A 152 -0.51 -9.71 1.10
CA ASP A 152 0.34 -10.41 0.15
C ASP A 152 1.81 -9.95 0.24
N ARG A 153 2.10 -8.95 1.09
CA ARG A 153 3.46 -8.46 1.32
C ARG A 153 4.18 -9.35 2.33
N PRO A 154 5.38 -9.86 2.02
CA PRO A 154 6.19 -10.61 2.98
C PRO A 154 6.57 -9.80 4.24
N TYR A 155 6.65 -8.47 4.13
CA TYR A 155 7.01 -7.59 5.23
C TYR A 155 6.09 -6.36 5.32
N THR A 156 5.50 -6.14 6.49
CA THR A 156 4.75 -4.93 6.81
C THR A 156 5.09 -4.46 8.21
N GLY A 157 5.46 -3.20 8.38
CA GLY A 157 5.52 -2.53 9.68
C GLY A 157 4.15 -2.04 10.15
N VAL A 158 4.07 -1.68 11.44
CA VAL A 158 2.83 -1.21 12.11
C VAL A 158 2.21 0.01 11.44
N THR A 159 3.04 0.88 10.86
CA THR A 159 2.63 2.12 10.18
C THR A 159 2.63 1.99 8.66
N THR A 160 2.66 0.77 8.11
CA THR A 160 2.68 0.58 6.65
C THR A 160 1.44 1.19 6.01
N MET A 161 1.66 2.11 5.07
CA MET A 161 0.59 2.77 4.34
C MET A 161 -0.23 1.79 3.49
N ASP A 162 -1.53 2.06 3.41
CA ASP A 162 -2.43 1.38 2.49
C ASP A 162 -1.93 1.49 1.03
N PRO A 163 -1.89 0.38 0.26
CA PRO A 163 -1.38 0.37 -1.10
C PRO A 163 -2.10 1.32 -2.05
N GLU A 164 -3.41 1.57 -1.86
CA GLU A 164 -4.19 2.49 -2.69
C GLU A 164 -3.67 3.91 -2.51
N LEU A 165 -3.46 4.34 -1.27
CA LEU A 165 -2.90 5.66 -0.95
C LEU A 165 -1.47 5.81 -1.47
N ALA A 166 -0.63 4.78 -1.30
CA ALA A 166 0.74 4.79 -1.81
C ALA A 166 0.78 4.96 -3.35
N LEU A 167 -0.13 4.31 -4.08
CA LEU A 167 -0.26 4.48 -5.53
C LEU A 167 -0.79 5.87 -5.92
N VAL A 168 -1.67 6.47 -5.10
CA VAL A 168 -2.11 7.87 -5.29
C VAL A 168 -0.92 8.81 -5.15
N MET A 169 -0.07 8.62 -4.13
CA MET A 169 1.12 9.45 -3.91
C MET A 169 2.13 9.33 -5.06
N ALA A 170 2.43 8.10 -5.49
CA ALA A 170 3.35 7.87 -6.61
C ALA A 170 2.84 8.51 -7.91
N ASN A 171 1.52 8.53 -8.14
CA ASN A 171 0.93 9.25 -9.26
C ASN A 171 0.95 10.77 -9.10
N ALA A 172 0.66 11.29 -7.91
CA ALA A 172 0.76 12.71 -7.62
C ALA A 172 2.20 13.21 -7.86
N ALA A 173 3.19 12.36 -7.58
CA ALA A 173 4.60 12.61 -7.85
C ALA A 173 4.99 12.45 -9.33
N ARG A 174 4.08 11.95 -10.17
CA ARG A 174 4.27 11.68 -11.61
C ARG A 174 5.41 10.68 -11.92
N VAL A 175 5.64 9.71 -11.02
CA VAL A 175 6.67 8.69 -11.21
C VAL A 175 6.47 7.96 -12.54
N LYS A 176 7.52 7.90 -13.36
CA LYS A 176 7.57 7.24 -14.66
C LYS A 176 8.78 6.31 -14.77
N LYS A 177 8.87 5.65 -15.92
CA LYS A 177 9.91 4.66 -16.19
C LYS A 177 11.31 5.28 -16.06
N ARG A 178 12.18 4.65 -15.28
CA ARG A 178 13.59 5.02 -15.00
C ARG A 178 13.79 6.16 -14.00
N ASP A 179 12.73 6.71 -13.43
CA ASP A 179 12.87 7.76 -12.42
C ASP A 179 13.67 7.25 -11.21
N ILE A 180 14.48 8.13 -10.67
CA ILE A 180 15.12 7.99 -9.38
C ILE A 180 14.15 8.55 -8.34
N VAL A 181 13.68 7.71 -7.43
CA VAL A 181 12.70 8.11 -6.41
C VAL A 181 13.27 7.88 -5.03
N LEU A 182 13.10 8.87 -4.15
CA LEU A 182 13.55 8.84 -2.77
C LEU A 182 12.36 8.80 -1.81
N ASP A 183 12.48 7.97 -0.78
CA ASP A 183 11.66 8.00 0.42
C ASP A 183 12.58 8.14 1.66
N PRO A 184 12.69 9.34 2.27
CA PRO A 184 13.50 9.55 3.47
C PRO A 184 12.83 9.08 4.77
N PHE A 185 11.63 8.49 4.68
CA PHE A 185 10.90 7.88 5.80
C PHE A 185 10.42 6.48 5.38
N ALA A 186 11.37 5.68 4.89
CA ALA A 186 11.07 4.52 4.05
C ALA A 186 10.14 3.49 4.69
N GLY A 187 10.18 3.30 6.01
CA GLY A 187 9.32 2.30 6.64
C GLY A 187 9.55 0.90 6.05
N SER A 188 8.46 0.18 5.78
CA SER A 188 8.47 -1.08 5.03
C SER A 188 8.62 -0.93 3.51
N CYS A 189 8.95 0.28 3.03
CA CYS A 189 9.03 0.71 1.62
C CYS A 189 7.73 0.60 0.83
N GLY A 190 6.57 0.75 1.49
CA GLY A 190 5.27 0.67 0.84
C GLY A 190 5.08 1.71 -0.28
N VAL A 191 5.63 2.90 -0.11
CA VAL A 191 5.56 4.00 -1.09
C VAL A 191 6.47 3.73 -2.29
N LEU A 192 7.73 3.35 -2.06
CA LEU A 192 8.65 2.98 -3.15
C LEU A 192 8.18 1.75 -3.94
N LEU A 193 7.47 0.82 -3.30
CA LEU A 193 6.83 -0.29 -3.99
C LEU A 193 5.75 0.18 -4.96
N ALA A 194 4.93 1.15 -4.55
CA ALA A 194 3.96 1.80 -5.43
C ALA A 194 4.63 2.62 -6.55
N CYS A 195 5.79 3.23 -6.29
CA CYS A 195 6.59 3.91 -7.31
C CYS A 195 7.15 2.90 -8.33
N SER A 196 7.60 1.73 -7.88
CA SER A 196 8.09 0.63 -8.72
C SER A 196 7.02 0.14 -9.70
N TYR A 197 5.77 0.08 -9.26
CA TYR A 197 4.64 -0.24 -10.13
C TYR A 197 4.53 0.71 -11.33
N PHE A 198 4.80 2.00 -11.13
CA PHE A 198 4.82 3.00 -12.21
C PHE A 198 6.14 3.07 -12.99
N GLY A 199 7.07 2.17 -12.70
CA GLY A 199 8.31 2.00 -13.44
C GLY A 199 9.52 2.73 -12.86
N MET A 200 9.49 3.15 -11.59
CA MET A 200 10.67 3.65 -10.88
C MET A 200 11.90 2.81 -11.24
N GLY A 201 12.97 3.47 -11.67
CA GLY A 201 14.21 2.81 -12.07
C GLY A 201 15.08 2.47 -10.88
N MET A 202 15.33 3.46 -10.02
CA MET A 202 16.12 3.31 -8.79
C MET A 202 15.34 3.91 -7.63
N GLY A 203 15.19 3.15 -6.56
CA GLY A 203 14.61 3.63 -5.31
C GLY A 203 15.71 3.89 -4.29
N PHE A 204 15.60 4.98 -3.54
CA PHE A 204 16.42 5.26 -2.37
C PHE A 204 15.53 5.25 -1.13
N ALA A 205 15.75 4.28 -0.27
CA ALA A 205 15.05 4.11 1.00
C ALA A 205 15.96 4.56 2.14
N GLN A 206 15.57 5.62 2.85
CA GLN A 206 16.26 6.06 4.05
C GLN A 206 15.32 6.01 5.24
N ASP A 207 15.82 5.52 6.38
CA ASP A 207 15.09 5.51 7.64
C ASP A 207 16.09 5.57 8.81
N ILE A 208 15.66 6.14 9.94
CA ILE A 208 16.45 6.21 11.16
C ILE A 208 16.46 4.85 11.90
N SER A 209 15.48 4.00 11.64
CA SER A 209 15.28 2.74 12.32
C SER A 209 15.95 1.58 11.57
N GLN A 210 17.04 1.07 12.15
CA GLN A 210 17.74 -0.08 11.59
C GLN A 210 16.84 -1.33 11.57
N SER A 211 15.96 -1.51 12.56
CA SER A 211 15.04 -2.65 12.60
C SER A 211 13.99 -2.55 11.49
N THR A 212 13.53 -1.35 11.15
CA THR A 212 12.61 -1.12 10.03
C THR A 212 13.27 -1.47 8.70
N LEU A 213 14.51 -1.01 8.49
CA LEU A 213 15.24 -1.27 7.25
C LEU A 213 15.66 -2.73 7.07
N ARG A 214 15.99 -3.42 8.17
CA ARG A 214 16.35 -4.85 8.15
C ARG A 214 15.13 -5.75 8.05
N GLY A 215 13.96 -5.27 8.42
CA GLY A 215 12.76 -6.08 8.59
C GLY A 215 12.83 -7.01 9.80
N GLU A 216 12.00 -8.04 9.78
CA GLU A 216 11.84 -9.01 10.87
C GLU A 216 12.70 -10.27 10.69
N GLY A 217 13.47 -10.33 9.61
CA GLY A 217 14.37 -11.44 9.28
C GLY A 217 14.33 -11.81 7.80
N PRO A 218 15.13 -12.82 7.39
CA PRO A 218 15.21 -13.24 5.99
C PRO A 218 13.85 -13.59 5.40
N GLY A 219 13.49 -12.97 4.28
CA GLY A 219 12.19 -13.19 3.62
C GLY A 219 11.03 -12.41 4.24
N ARG A 220 11.26 -11.68 5.34
CA ARG A 220 10.35 -10.67 5.91
C ARG A 220 11.07 -9.34 6.08
N ASP A 221 11.61 -8.87 4.97
CA ASP A 221 12.34 -7.62 4.87
C ASP A 221 11.90 -6.81 3.64
N ILE A 222 12.51 -5.62 3.47
CA ILE A 222 12.26 -4.76 2.31
C ILE A 222 12.59 -5.51 1.01
N ALA A 223 13.68 -6.28 0.95
CA ALA A 223 14.05 -6.99 -0.27
C ALA A 223 12.96 -7.98 -0.70
N ALA A 224 12.41 -8.74 0.24
CA ALA A 224 11.33 -9.69 0.01
C ALA A 224 10.06 -9.00 -0.54
N ASN A 225 9.73 -7.79 -0.07
CA ASN A 225 8.62 -7.02 -0.63
C ASN A 225 8.82 -6.73 -2.12
N PHE A 226 10.00 -6.32 -2.56
CA PHE A 226 10.24 -6.02 -3.97
C PHE A 226 10.35 -7.29 -4.82
N ASP A 227 10.98 -8.34 -4.28
CA ASP A 227 11.11 -9.63 -4.96
C ASP A 227 9.74 -10.28 -5.23
N ALA A 228 8.81 -10.20 -4.28
CA ALA A 228 7.46 -10.74 -4.40
C ALA A 228 6.69 -10.18 -5.61
N PHE A 229 7.04 -8.97 -6.06
CA PHE A 229 6.43 -8.30 -7.21
C PHE A 229 7.38 -8.18 -8.41
N HIS A 230 8.55 -8.83 -8.35
CA HIS A 230 9.59 -8.79 -9.39
C HIS A 230 10.06 -7.37 -9.74
N PHE A 231 10.19 -6.53 -8.71
CA PHE A 231 10.74 -5.18 -8.84
C PHE A 231 12.21 -5.12 -8.46
N TYR A 232 12.91 -4.10 -8.96
CA TYR A 232 14.26 -3.82 -8.53
C TYR A 232 14.26 -3.30 -7.10
N ARG A 233 15.13 -3.88 -6.26
CA ARG A 233 15.26 -3.51 -4.84
C ARG A 233 15.83 -2.08 -4.74
N PRO A 234 15.38 -1.27 -3.76
CA PRO A 234 15.93 0.05 -3.54
C PRO A 234 17.33 -0.04 -2.88
N GLU A 235 18.16 1.00 -3.06
CA GLU A 235 19.31 1.22 -2.18
C GLU A 235 18.80 1.69 -0.82
N ILE A 236 19.29 1.05 0.26
CA ILE A 236 18.84 1.30 1.63
C ILE A 236 19.93 2.00 2.41
N ALA A 237 19.55 3.00 3.22
CA ALA A 237 20.47 3.66 4.14
C ALA A 237 19.86 3.97 5.51
N LEU A 238 20.66 3.67 6.53
CA LEU A 238 20.37 4.03 7.91
C LEU A 238 20.84 5.47 8.16
N ALA A 239 19.92 6.42 8.11
CA ALA A 239 20.21 7.84 8.32
C ALA A 239 18.96 8.64 8.70
N ASP A 240 19.18 9.70 9.46
CA ASP A 240 18.14 10.67 9.83
C ASP A 240 17.84 11.63 8.66
N VAL A 241 16.58 12.05 8.49
CA VAL A 241 16.15 12.97 7.43
C VAL A 241 16.94 14.29 7.39
N THR A 242 17.47 14.75 8.52
CA THR A 242 18.32 15.94 8.62
C THR A 242 19.67 15.80 7.92
N ASN A 243 20.08 14.56 7.63
CA ASN A 243 21.32 14.19 6.96
C ASN A 243 21.02 13.67 5.54
N PRO A 244 21.00 14.56 4.53
CA PRO A 244 20.75 14.16 3.16
C PRO A 244 21.90 13.32 2.58
N MET A 245 21.56 12.47 1.60
CA MET A 245 22.35 11.38 0.99
C MET A 245 23.88 11.41 1.10
N TRP A 246 24.49 10.22 1.20
CA TRP A 246 25.93 10.00 1.02
C TRP A 246 26.42 10.28 -0.42
N ARG A 247 25.51 10.42 -1.39
CA ARG A 247 25.79 10.69 -2.82
C ARG A 247 25.41 12.12 -3.21
N LYS A 248 26.19 13.09 -2.74
CA LYS A 248 25.91 14.54 -2.87
C LYS A 248 25.78 15.09 -4.31
N THR A 249 26.19 14.32 -5.33
CA THR A 249 26.19 14.73 -6.73
C THR A 249 24.99 14.22 -7.53
N TRP A 250 24.13 13.42 -6.90
CA TRP A 250 23.00 12.80 -7.58
C TRP A 250 21.78 13.70 -7.56
N GLU A 251 21.05 13.70 -8.67
CA GLU A 251 19.73 14.32 -8.77
C GLU A 251 18.64 13.24 -8.65
N ILE A 252 17.48 13.64 -8.12
CA ILE A 252 16.33 12.77 -7.85
C ILE A 252 15.12 13.31 -8.62
N ASP A 253 14.35 12.44 -9.26
CA ASP A 253 13.17 12.81 -10.05
C ASP A 253 11.94 13.09 -9.19
N ALA A 254 11.77 12.32 -8.11
CA ALA A 254 10.67 12.49 -7.17
C ALA A 254 11.05 12.13 -5.73
N ILE A 255 10.46 12.84 -4.77
CA ILE A 255 10.53 12.50 -3.35
C ILE A 255 9.10 12.16 -2.93
N VAL A 256 8.88 10.93 -2.45
CA VAL A 256 7.54 10.45 -2.08
C VAL A 256 7.65 9.73 -0.74
N CYS A 257 6.96 10.24 0.28
CA CYS A 257 7.16 9.73 1.64
C CYS A 257 6.01 10.01 2.58
N ASP A 258 5.93 9.23 3.65
CA ASP A 258 4.94 9.40 4.72
C ASP A 258 5.66 9.69 6.04
N PRO A 259 5.86 10.98 6.39
CA PRO A 259 6.52 11.36 7.63
C PRO A 259 5.83 10.77 8.87
N PRO A 260 6.56 10.52 9.96
CA PRO A 260 5.99 9.91 11.16
C PRO A 260 4.94 10.81 11.82
N TYR A 261 3.76 10.26 12.09
CA TYR A 261 2.66 10.92 12.81
C TYR A 261 2.28 10.15 14.09
N GLY A 262 1.79 10.87 15.10
CA GLY A 262 1.37 10.32 16.41
C GLY A 262 2.28 10.73 17.57
N VAL A 263 3.60 10.57 17.42
CA VAL A 263 4.60 11.20 18.32
C VAL A 263 4.81 12.66 17.97
N ARG A 264 4.61 13.01 16.69
CA ARG A 264 4.63 14.37 16.16
C ARG A 264 3.32 14.67 15.48
N THR A 265 2.76 15.84 15.72
CA THR A 265 1.50 16.28 15.12
C THR A 265 1.69 17.72 14.64
N PHE A 266 1.41 17.98 13.36
CA PHE A 266 1.63 19.30 12.77
C PHE A 266 0.84 20.36 13.53
N GLY A 267 1.55 21.35 14.07
CA GLY A 267 0.97 22.45 14.83
C GLY A 267 0.47 22.09 16.24
N SER A 268 0.81 20.91 16.80
CA SER A 268 0.35 20.51 18.15
C SER A 268 1.14 21.13 19.30
N HIS A 269 2.35 21.61 19.05
CA HIS A 269 3.18 22.29 20.03
C HIS A 269 3.39 23.73 19.56
N THR A 270 2.95 24.70 20.35
CA THR A 270 3.13 26.14 20.09
C THR A 270 3.77 26.87 21.27
N ASP A 271 4.07 26.16 22.36
CA ASP A 271 4.60 26.75 23.59
C ASP A 271 6.09 27.06 23.45
N GLU A 272 6.54 28.12 24.13
CA GLU A 272 7.92 28.65 24.10
C GLU A 272 9.01 27.61 24.41
N ILE A 273 8.64 26.49 25.04
CA ILE A 273 9.55 25.43 25.49
C ILE A 273 9.79 24.36 24.41
N PHE A 274 8.76 23.99 23.64
CA PHE A 274 8.83 22.86 22.70
C PHE A 274 8.90 23.28 21.23
N GLY A 275 8.53 24.53 20.92
CA GLY A 275 8.56 25.05 19.55
C GLY A 275 7.46 24.47 18.66
N PHE A 276 7.33 25.03 17.45
CA PHE A 276 6.37 24.58 16.43
C PHE A 276 6.77 23.20 15.89
N ASP A 277 5.95 22.16 16.15
CA ASP A 277 6.17 20.85 15.53
C ASP A 277 5.62 20.84 14.10
N ASP A 278 6.52 20.75 13.14
CA ASP A 278 6.24 20.74 11.72
C ASP A 278 6.33 19.34 11.10
N GLN A 279 6.43 18.27 11.90
CA GLN A 279 6.61 16.89 11.43
C GLN A 279 7.81 16.69 10.48
N TYR A 280 8.90 17.42 10.70
CA TYR A 280 10.09 17.41 9.83
C TYR A 280 9.83 17.91 8.41
N ILE A 281 8.73 18.62 8.17
CA ILE A 281 8.43 19.20 6.84
C ILE A 281 9.50 20.22 6.44
N SER A 282 9.99 21.04 7.38
CA SER A 282 11.12 21.94 7.11
C SER A 282 12.35 21.17 6.64
N GLU A 283 12.78 20.16 7.39
CA GLU A 283 13.97 19.38 7.06
C GLU A 283 13.80 18.64 5.73
N LEU A 284 12.62 18.07 5.48
CA LEU A 284 12.28 17.45 4.20
C LEU A 284 12.49 18.45 3.05
N ILE A 285 11.94 19.66 3.15
CA ILE A 285 12.03 20.65 2.08
C ILE A 285 13.44 21.24 1.98
N VAL A 286 14.01 21.72 3.08
CA VAL A 286 15.29 22.43 3.13
C VAL A 286 16.45 21.53 2.71
N LYS A 287 16.49 20.29 3.22
CA LYS A 287 17.63 19.39 2.97
C LYS A 287 17.51 18.66 1.64
N TRP A 288 16.29 18.33 1.19
CA TRP A 288 16.11 17.41 0.06
C TRP A 288 15.68 18.07 -1.24
N SER A 289 14.99 19.21 -1.20
CA SER A 289 14.65 19.94 -2.42
C SER A 289 15.85 20.35 -3.28
N PRO A 290 17.08 20.59 -2.75
CA PRO A 290 18.23 20.87 -3.60
C PRO A 290 18.57 19.74 -4.58
N TYR A 291 18.35 18.48 -4.20
CA TYR A 291 18.62 17.28 -5.02
C TYR A 291 17.49 16.99 -6.01
N LEU A 292 16.31 17.57 -5.82
CA LEU A 292 15.18 17.36 -6.73
C LEU A 292 15.45 18.03 -8.08
N VAL A 293 15.19 17.33 -9.18
CA VAL A 293 15.30 17.91 -10.53
C VAL A 293 14.23 18.99 -10.76
N LYS A 294 14.46 19.88 -11.72
CA LYS A 294 13.45 20.83 -12.18
C LYS A 294 12.23 20.10 -12.74
N GLY A 295 11.03 20.49 -12.35
CA GLY A 295 9.78 19.80 -12.67
C GLY A 295 9.54 18.52 -11.85
N GLY A 296 10.49 18.12 -11.00
CA GLY A 296 10.32 17.03 -10.04
C GLY A 296 9.38 17.42 -8.90
N ARG A 297 8.82 16.42 -8.23
CA ARG A 297 7.80 16.62 -7.19
C ARG A 297 8.18 16.04 -5.85
N ILE A 298 7.78 16.74 -4.79
CA ILE A 298 7.79 16.24 -3.41
C ILE A 298 6.34 15.97 -3.03
N VAL A 299 6.02 14.73 -2.67
CA VAL A 299 4.68 14.31 -2.26
C VAL A 299 4.76 13.66 -0.90
N PHE A 300 4.03 14.23 0.06
CA PHE A 300 4.03 13.73 1.42
C PHE A 300 2.70 13.98 2.12
N TYR A 301 2.48 13.27 3.22
CA TYR A 301 1.37 13.56 4.12
C TYR A 301 1.80 14.46 5.27
N ALA A 302 0.91 15.37 5.65
CA ALA A 302 1.00 16.13 6.90
C ALA A 302 -0.23 15.81 7.75
N CYS A 303 -0.01 15.36 8.99
CA CYS A 303 -1.07 15.00 9.92
C CYS A 303 -1.13 16.04 11.05
N GLY A 304 -2.28 16.65 11.27
CA GLY A 304 -2.43 17.73 12.24
C GLY A 304 -3.81 17.78 12.87
N LEU A 305 -4.06 18.86 13.61
CA LEU A 305 -5.37 19.12 14.19
C LEU A 305 -6.44 19.25 13.08
N PRO A 306 -7.72 18.96 13.39
CA PRO A 306 -8.79 19.10 12.40
C PRO A 306 -8.83 20.49 11.77
N ASN A 307 -8.98 20.55 10.45
CA ASN A 307 -9.01 21.77 9.64
C ASN A 307 -7.70 22.57 9.65
N HIS A 308 -6.54 21.91 9.68
CA HIS A 308 -5.24 22.59 9.66
C HIS A 308 -4.85 23.21 8.30
N TYR A 309 -5.68 23.07 7.26
CA TYR A 309 -5.35 23.43 5.87
C TYR A 309 -4.76 24.84 5.72
N GLU A 310 -5.40 25.87 6.29
CA GLU A 310 -4.94 27.26 6.10
C GLU A 310 -3.57 27.51 6.76
N ILE A 311 -3.35 26.91 7.95
CA ILE A 311 -2.07 27.01 8.67
C ILE A 311 -0.98 26.29 7.87
N LEU A 312 -1.25 25.07 7.42
CA LEU A 312 -0.33 24.28 6.61
C LEU A 312 0.02 24.99 5.30
N LYS A 313 -0.98 25.55 4.61
CA LYS A 313 -0.78 26.29 3.35
C LYS A 313 0.08 27.54 3.56
N SER A 314 -0.20 28.34 4.59
CA SER A 314 0.59 29.52 4.94
C SER A 314 2.04 29.14 5.26
N TYR A 315 2.23 28.13 6.10
CA TYR A 315 3.55 27.60 6.45
C TYR A 315 4.34 27.14 5.23
N LEU A 316 3.71 26.33 4.35
CA LEU A 316 4.35 25.83 3.13
C LEU A 316 4.70 26.96 2.16
N ASN A 317 3.83 27.95 1.96
CA ASN A 317 4.12 29.07 1.09
C ASN A 317 5.37 29.84 1.56
N ASN A 318 5.48 30.10 2.87
CA ASN A 318 6.65 30.77 3.43
C ASN A 318 7.93 29.94 3.27
N LEU A 319 7.85 28.64 3.52
CA LEU A 319 8.99 27.75 3.47
C LEU A 319 9.49 27.51 2.03
N THR A 320 8.57 27.34 1.08
CA THR A 320 8.89 26.95 -0.31
C THR A 320 9.49 28.09 -1.15
N CYS A 321 9.23 29.35 -0.80
CA CYS A 321 9.74 30.53 -1.51
C CYS A 321 11.27 30.52 -1.70
N ALA A 322 12.01 30.06 -0.70
CA ALA A 322 13.48 30.05 -0.73
C ALA A 322 14.07 28.90 -1.57
N TYR A 323 13.27 27.92 -1.98
CA TYR A 323 13.74 26.66 -2.57
C TYR A 323 13.23 26.41 -3.99
N ASN A 324 12.65 27.43 -4.65
CA ASN A 324 12.06 27.30 -5.99
C ASN A 324 11.02 26.17 -6.05
N LEU A 325 10.19 26.05 -5.02
CA LEU A 325 9.10 25.08 -4.95
C LEU A 325 7.77 25.82 -4.98
N GLU A 326 6.79 25.23 -5.65
CA GLU A 326 5.41 25.71 -5.68
C GLU A 326 4.47 24.67 -5.07
N VAL A 327 3.48 25.13 -4.30
CA VAL A 327 2.41 24.28 -3.78
C VAL A 327 1.42 23.99 -4.90
N VAL A 328 1.44 22.77 -5.42
CA VAL A 328 0.52 22.34 -6.49
C VAL A 328 -0.86 22.01 -5.95
N SER A 329 -0.91 21.27 -4.84
CA SER A 329 -2.17 20.85 -4.24
C SER A 329 -1.98 20.46 -2.77
N ILE A 330 -3.00 20.74 -1.96
CA ILE A 330 -3.15 20.24 -0.61
C ILE A 330 -4.56 19.64 -0.52
N ILE A 331 -4.65 18.32 -0.34
CA ILE A 331 -5.93 17.60 -0.25
C ILE A 331 -6.09 17.13 1.19
N GLU A 332 -6.93 17.82 1.97
CA GLU A 332 -7.23 17.47 3.35
C GLU A 332 -8.31 16.38 3.42
N SER A 333 -8.12 15.41 4.31
CA SER A 333 -9.08 14.37 4.64
C SER A 333 -9.14 14.19 6.16
N VAL A 334 -10.34 14.26 6.72
CA VAL A 334 -10.56 14.04 8.16
C VAL A 334 -10.50 12.54 8.43
N VAL A 335 -9.70 12.13 9.41
CA VAL A 335 -9.60 10.74 9.84
C VAL A 335 -10.40 10.54 11.12
N HIS A 336 -11.37 9.63 11.08
CA HIS A 336 -12.16 9.22 12.24
C HIS A 336 -11.65 7.87 12.74
N LEU A 337 -11.11 7.83 13.97
CA LEU A 337 -10.85 6.57 14.67
C LEU A 337 -12.08 6.23 15.51
N GLU A 338 -12.84 5.21 15.12
CA GLU A 338 -14.05 4.78 15.86
C GLU A 338 -13.73 3.91 17.09
N ASN A 339 -12.46 3.60 17.38
CA ASN A 339 -12.09 2.67 18.44
C ASN A 339 -11.04 3.26 19.39
N THR A 340 -11.46 4.14 20.31
CA THR A 340 -10.93 4.32 21.67
C THR A 340 -11.78 5.40 22.35
N GLU A 341 -11.97 5.33 23.67
CA GLU A 341 -12.78 6.26 24.48
C GLU A 341 -12.35 7.75 24.42
N SER A 342 -11.33 8.10 23.63
CA SER A 342 -10.99 9.48 23.28
C SER A 342 -11.42 9.77 21.84
N ASN A 343 -12.38 10.69 21.70
CA ASN A 343 -12.94 11.15 20.43
C ASN A 343 -11.95 12.09 19.69
N THR A 344 -10.68 11.67 19.57
CA THR A 344 -9.60 12.47 19.00
C THR A 344 -9.75 12.53 17.48
N LYS A 345 -10.19 13.68 16.98
CA LYS A 345 -10.25 13.99 15.56
C LYS A 345 -8.89 14.53 15.11
N TRP A 346 -8.37 14.01 14.02
CA TRP A 346 -7.19 14.55 13.35
C TRP A 346 -7.42 14.60 11.84
N SER A 347 -6.73 15.52 11.18
CA SER A 347 -6.76 15.69 9.73
C SER A 347 -5.47 15.17 9.13
N ARG A 348 -5.57 14.60 7.93
CA ARG A 348 -4.43 14.20 7.11
C ARG A 348 -4.50 14.93 5.78
N SER A 349 -3.46 15.69 5.45
CA SER A 349 -3.36 16.41 4.18
C SER A 349 -2.32 15.79 3.27
N LEU A 350 -2.72 15.36 2.08
CA LEU A 350 -1.79 15.00 1.02
C LEU A 350 -1.28 16.28 0.35
N VAL A 351 0.01 16.53 0.48
CA VAL A 351 0.69 17.72 -0.06
C VAL A 351 1.47 17.32 -1.30
N THR A 352 1.38 18.14 -2.36
CA THR A 352 2.22 18.02 -3.55
C THR A 352 2.92 19.35 -3.81
N LEU A 353 4.24 19.31 -3.82
CA LEU A 353 5.10 20.44 -4.18
C LEU A 353 5.81 20.12 -5.50
N GLU A 354 6.03 21.11 -6.34
CA GLU A 354 6.76 20.97 -7.61
C GLU A 354 7.90 21.96 -7.68
N LYS A 355 9.09 21.51 -8.10
CA LYS A 355 10.24 22.39 -8.27
C LYS A 355 10.12 23.14 -9.59
N THR A 356 10.17 24.47 -9.52
CA THR A 356 9.94 25.33 -10.68
C THR A 356 10.94 25.05 -11.79
N GLY A 357 10.45 25.00 -13.02
CA GLY A 357 11.26 24.68 -14.20
C GLY A 357 10.45 24.00 -15.30
N ALA A 358 11.15 23.48 -16.32
CA ALA A 358 10.49 22.93 -17.50
C ALA A 358 9.62 21.72 -17.15
N PHE A 359 8.34 21.81 -17.48
CA PHE A 359 7.37 20.73 -17.35
C PHE A 359 7.77 19.55 -18.23
N ILE A 360 8.01 18.38 -17.64
CA ILE A 360 8.24 17.14 -18.39
C ILE A 360 6.92 16.37 -18.43
N SER A 361 6.36 16.21 -19.64
CA SER A 361 5.13 15.45 -19.83
C SER A 361 5.33 13.98 -19.46
N ILE A 362 4.26 13.36 -18.94
CA ILE A 362 4.24 11.91 -18.71
C ILE A 362 4.34 11.23 -20.08
N PRO A 363 5.32 10.33 -20.32
CA PRO A 363 5.43 9.63 -21.58
C PRO A 363 4.18 8.77 -21.82
N LEU A 364 3.55 8.93 -22.99
CA LEU A 364 2.47 8.06 -23.43
C LEU A 364 3.07 6.67 -23.69
N HIS A 365 2.67 5.69 -22.91
CA HIS A 365 3.13 4.31 -23.05
C HIS A 365 2.09 3.46 -23.78
N GLU A 366 2.55 2.69 -24.76
CA GLU A 366 1.76 1.61 -25.31
C GLU A 366 1.56 0.55 -24.20
N LEU A 367 0.30 0.35 -23.79
CA LEU A 367 -0.08 -0.65 -22.80
C LEU A 367 0.25 -2.04 -23.37
N LYS A 368 1.43 -2.57 -23.04
CA LYS A 368 1.66 -4.01 -23.20
C LYS A 368 0.71 -4.70 -22.24
N THR A 369 -0.30 -5.38 -22.77
CA THR A 369 -1.08 -6.34 -22.03
C THR A 369 -0.08 -7.33 -21.46
N ILE A 370 0.21 -7.22 -20.16
CA ILE A 370 0.94 -8.26 -19.46
C ILE A 370 -0.03 -9.43 -19.50
N LYS A 371 0.12 -10.31 -20.51
CA LYS A 371 -0.34 -11.68 -20.39
C LYS A 371 0.42 -12.20 -19.18
N VAL A 372 -0.21 -12.10 -18.03
CA VAL A 372 0.18 -12.89 -16.88
C VAL A 372 -0.06 -14.30 -17.36
N HIS A 373 0.97 -14.90 -17.97
CA HIS A 373 1.09 -16.32 -17.89
C HIS A 373 1.04 -16.58 -16.39
N GLN A 374 -0.08 -17.15 -15.95
CA GLN A 374 -0.10 -17.93 -14.74
C GLN A 374 0.88 -19.07 -15.00
N SER A 375 2.18 -18.76 -14.93
CA SER A 375 3.17 -19.80 -14.72
C SER A 375 2.74 -20.42 -13.41
N SER A 376 2.42 -21.70 -13.48
CA SER A 376 2.04 -22.55 -12.37
C SER A 376 3.20 -22.71 -11.38
N SER A 377 3.67 -21.61 -10.78
CA SER A 377 4.65 -21.63 -9.69
C SER A 377 4.03 -22.12 -8.37
N ARG A 378 2.76 -22.54 -8.38
CA ARG A 378 2.10 -23.18 -7.23
C ARG A 378 2.60 -24.60 -6.89
N GLN A 379 3.66 -25.09 -7.51
CA GLN A 379 4.22 -26.41 -7.18
C GLN A 379 5.75 -26.44 -7.24
N LYS A 380 6.41 -25.56 -6.48
CA LYS A 380 7.68 -25.97 -5.87
C LYS A 380 7.44 -26.18 -4.38
N PRO A 381 7.62 -27.39 -3.85
CA PRO A 381 7.57 -27.61 -2.41
C PRO A 381 8.58 -26.69 -1.73
N TRP A 382 8.14 -26.04 -0.66
CA TRP A 382 8.88 -25.10 0.19
C TRP A 382 10.18 -25.70 0.81
N ASN A 383 10.40 -26.99 0.60
CA ASN A 383 11.47 -27.84 1.09
C ASN A 383 12.83 -27.56 0.41
N ILE A 384 12.86 -26.82 -0.70
CA ILE A 384 14.09 -26.66 -1.54
C ILE A 384 15.05 -25.59 -0.96
N GLU A 385 14.62 -24.76 -0.02
CA GLU A 385 15.49 -23.77 0.66
C GLU A 385 16.11 -24.25 1.99
N ARG A 386 15.91 -25.51 2.39
CA ARG A 386 16.39 -26.04 3.68
C ARG A 386 17.91 -26.26 3.79
N ASN A 387 18.64 -26.02 2.71
CA ASN A 387 20.09 -26.21 2.63
C ASN A 387 20.80 -24.87 2.39
N MET A 388 20.59 -23.90 3.27
CA MET A 388 21.66 -22.91 3.50
C MET A 388 22.79 -23.65 4.21
N ASP A 389 24.01 -23.60 3.67
CA ASP A 389 25.22 -24.03 4.36
C ASP A 389 25.96 -22.77 4.81
N PRO A 390 26.13 -22.53 6.13
CA PRO A 390 25.73 -23.40 7.24
C PRO A 390 24.22 -23.41 7.51
N PHE A 391 23.72 -24.55 8.04
CA PHE A 391 22.32 -24.75 8.40
C PHE A 391 21.84 -23.69 9.39
N ASP A 392 20.80 -22.93 9.01
CA ASP A 392 20.19 -21.89 9.83
C ASP A 392 19.24 -22.51 10.86
N VAL A 393 19.80 -22.91 12.00
CA VAL A 393 19.07 -23.55 13.10
C VAL A 393 18.02 -22.61 13.72
N TRP A 394 18.24 -21.30 13.70
CA TRP A 394 17.30 -20.29 14.21
C TRP A 394 16.05 -20.22 13.34
N ARG A 395 16.23 -20.16 12.02
CA ARG A 395 15.11 -20.17 11.06
C ARG A 395 14.34 -21.48 11.11
N ALA A 396 15.03 -22.62 11.20
CA ALA A 396 14.36 -23.91 11.36
C ALA A 396 13.51 -23.95 12.63
N ALA A 397 14.01 -23.41 13.75
CA ALA A 397 13.30 -23.36 15.02
C ALA A 397 12.12 -22.37 15.00
N TRP A 398 12.29 -21.23 14.33
CA TRP A 398 11.24 -20.25 14.08
C TRP A 398 10.03 -20.86 13.35
N LEU A 399 10.32 -21.70 12.36
CA LEU A 399 9.32 -22.34 11.49
C LEU A 399 8.76 -23.66 12.06
N GLY A 400 9.30 -24.14 13.18
CA GLY A 400 8.90 -25.42 13.77
C GLY A 400 9.37 -26.65 12.98
N ASP A 401 10.44 -26.54 12.19
CA ASP A 401 10.98 -27.61 11.36
C ASP A 401 11.81 -28.61 12.18
N LEU A 402 11.13 -29.29 13.12
CA LEU A 402 11.72 -30.23 14.06
C LEU A 402 12.52 -31.35 13.38
N SER A 403 12.10 -31.77 12.18
CA SER A 403 12.79 -32.84 11.44
C SER A 403 14.21 -32.42 11.06
N SER A 404 14.37 -31.23 10.47
CA SER A 404 15.69 -30.73 10.06
C SER A 404 16.56 -30.37 11.27
N ILE A 405 15.96 -29.87 12.36
CA ILE A 405 16.68 -29.60 13.61
C ILE A 405 17.22 -30.91 14.22
N LYS A 406 16.43 -31.99 14.21
CA LYS A 406 16.87 -33.32 14.67
C LYS A 406 17.99 -33.87 13.78
N GLU A 407 17.86 -33.71 12.47
CA GLU A 407 18.91 -34.12 11.52
C GLU A 407 20.21 -33.35 11.74
N TYR A 408 20.13 -32.02 11.88
CA TYR A 408 21.28 -31.16 12.20
C TYR A 408 21.96 -31.57 13.49
N ALA A 409 21.20 -31.79 14.57
CA ALA A 409 21.72 -32.29 15.83
C ALA A 409 22.38 -33.68 15.69
N SER A 410 21.79 -34.58 14.89
CA SER A 410 22.35 -35.92 14.66
C SER A 410 23.70 -35.89 13.91
N ARG A 411 23.96 -34.82 13.15
CA ARG A 411 25.24 -34.56 12.46
C ARG A 411 26.24 -33.79 13.32
N GLY A 412 25.96 -33.60 14.62
CA GLY A 412 26.83 -32.89 15.55
C GLY A 412 26.69 -31.36 15.50
N GLY A 413 25.61 -30.85 14.91
CA GLY A 413 25.30 -29.43 14.90
C GLY A 413 24.98 -28.88 16.30
N ASP A 414 25.43 -27.66 16.58
CA ASP A 414 25.21 -27.01 17.88
C ASP A 414 23.84 -26.32 17.91
N LEU A 415 22.92 -26.86 18.72
CA LEU A 415 21.58 -26.31 18.90
C LEU A 415 21.54 -25.05 19.77
N ASN A 416 22.63 -24.76 20.49
CA ASN A 416 22.74 -23.61 21.38
C ASN A 416 23.45 -22.41 20.73
N LEU A 417 23.66 -22.44 19.42
CA LEU A 417 24.18 -21.29 18.68
C LEU A 417 23.34 -20.04 18.96
N GLN A 418 24.02 -18.94 19.22
CA GLN A 418 23.42 -17.64 19.41
C GLN A 418 23.59 -16.79 18.16
N ASP A 419 22.51 -16.14 17.72
CA ASP A 419 22.59 -15.16 16.65
C ASP A 419 23.35 -13.90 17.11
N VAL A 420 23.48 -12.91 16.22
CA VAL A 420 24.17 -11.65 16.53
C VAL A 420 23.51 -10.84 17.67
N ALA A 421 22.28 -11.19 18.05
CA ALA A 421 21.55 -10.60 19.17
C ALA A 421 21.54 -11.52 20.41
N GLY A 422 22.33 -12.60 20.44
CA GLY A 422 22.38 -13.53 21.56
C GLY A 422 21.23 -14.55 21.58
N LYS A 423 20.38 -14.61 20.55
CA LYS A 423 19.17 -15.44 20.56
C LYS A 423 19.47 -16.86 20.08
N THR A 424 18.94 -17.84 20.79
CA THR A 424 19.10 -19.27 20.46
C THR A 424 17.92 -19.81 19.64
N ALA A 425 18.05 -21.02 19.10
CA ALA A 425 16.95 -21.73 18.47
C ALA A 425 15.73 -21.86 19.39
N LEU A 426 15.95 -22.14 20.69
CA LEU A 426 14.89 -22.23 21.69
C LEU A 426 14.16 -20.88 21.88
N PHE A 427 14.91 -19.77 21.84
CA PHE A 427 14.35 -18.42 21.93
C PHE A 427 13.35 -18.14 20.80
N PHE A 428 13.70 -18.50 19.55
CA PHE A 428 12.79 -18.36 18.41
C PHE A 428 11.60 -19.32 18.49
N ALA A 429 11.81 -20.60 18.79
CA ALA A 429 10.71 -21.56 18.91
C ALA A 429 9.67 -21.13 19.98
N ALA A 430 10.15 -20.56 21.09
CA ALA A 430 9.30 -20.09 22.18
C ALA A 430 8.43 -18.87 21.83
N GLY A 431 9.00 -17.89 21.12
CA GLY A 431 8.26 -16.69 20.71
C GLY A 431 7.23 -16.93 19.61
N TYR A 432 7.46 -17.91 18.73
CA TYR A 432 6.62 -18.15 17.55
C TYR A 432 5.73 -19.40 17.65
N ASN A 433 5.39 -19.80 18.87
CA ASN A 433 4.45 -20.86 19.19
C ASN A 433 4.76 -22.26 18.60
N GLN A 434 6.04 -22.66 18.56
CA GLN A 434 6.47 -23.95 18.01
C GLN A 434 6.60 -25.03 19.09
N LEU A 435 5.47 -25.44 19.68
CA LEU A 435 5.41 -26.30 20.88
C LEU A 435 6.30 -27.55 20.82
N GLU A 436 6.18 -28.37 19.76
CA GLU A 436 6.95 -29.62 19.65
C GLU A 436 8.45 -29.37 19.46
N THR A 437 8.81 -28.24 18.85
CA THR A 437 10.20 -27.82 18.73
C THR A 437 10.75 -27.32 20.05
N VAL A 438 9.97 -26.58 20.84
CA VAL A 438 10.32 -26.18 22.21
C VAL A 438 10.55 -27.40 23.09
N LYS A 439 9.62 -28.37 23.11
CA LYS A 439 9.76 -29.61 23.90
C LYS A 439 11.06 -30.33 23.58
N PHE A 440 11.43 -30.40 22.30
CA PHE A 440 12.69 -31.00 21.89
C PHE A 440 13.90 -30.16 22.33
N LEU A 441 13.96 -28.87 21.96
CA LEU A 441 15.10 -28.01 22.20
C LEU A 441 15.37 -27.76 23.69
N ALA A 442 14.31 -27.58 24.50
CA ALA A 442 14.43 -27.32 25.95
C ALA A 442 15.08 -28.48 26.72
N THR A 443 15.10 -29.69 26.16
CA THR A 443 15.82 -30.85 26.73
C THR A 443 17.27 -30.98 26.27
N LYS A 444 17.71 -30.11 25.35
CA LYS A 444 19.01 -30.21 24.66
C LYS A 444 19.90 -28.98 24.83
N VAL A 445 19.33 -27.82 25.18
CA VAL A 445 20.07 -26.57 25.34
C VAL A 445 19.73 -25.92 26.69
N PRO A 446 20.57 -25.01 27.22
CA PRO A 446 20.26 -24.29 28.45
C PRO A 446 18.99 -23.44 28.29
N ILE A 447 18.02 -23.71 29.16
CA ILE A 447 16.64 -23.21 29.05
C ILE A 447 16.54 -21.69 29.22
N ASP A 448 17.42 -21.10 30.03
CA ASP A 448 17.45 -19.67 30.36
C ASP A 448 18.58 -18.92 29.65
N THR A 449 19.02 -19.39 28.47
CA THR A 449 19.98 -18.65 27.66
C THR A 449 19.40 -17.29 27.29
N MET A 450 20.10 -16.22 27.66
CA MET A 450 19.65 -14.85 27.47
C MET A 450 20.17 -14.25 26.16
N ASP A 451 19.32 -13.45 25.52
CA ASP A 451 19.74 -12.54 24.45
C ASP A 451 20.51 -11.33 25.00
N ILE A 452 21.02 -10.46 24.13
CA ILE A 452 21.79 -9.26 24.55
C ILE A 452 21.00 -8.27 25.41
N GLN A 453 19.66 -8.38 25.45
CA GLN A 453 18.79 -7.57 26.29
C GLN A 453 18.46 -8.25 27.61
N GLY A 454 19.00 -9.44 27.87
CA GLY A 454 18.70 -10.25 29.05
C GLY A 454 17.38 -11.00 28.97
N MET A 455 16.80 -11.18 27.76
CA MET A 455 15.54 -11.91 27.60
C MET A 455 15.80 -13.40 27.40
N THR A 456 15.07 -14.25 28.11
CA THR A 456 15.09 -15.71 27.99
C THR A 456 14.00 -16.21 27.01
N PRO A 457 14.01 -17.49 26.62
CA PRO A 457 12.88 -18.09 25.88
C PRO A 457 11.54 -17.94 26.61
N LEU A 458 11.52 -17.99 27.94
CA LEU A 458 10.32 -17.76 28.74
C LEU A 458 9.81 -16.31 28.59
N PHE A 459 10.71 -15.31 28.53
CA PHE A 459 10.31 -13.94 28.19
C PHE A 459 9.58 -13.86 26.86
N GLN A 460 10.08 -14.56 25.84
CA GLN A 460 9.47 -14.50 24.51
C GLN A 460 8.10 -15.16 24.46
N ALA A 461 7.96 -16.32 25.11
CA ALA A 461 6.67 -16.97 25.23
C ALA A 461 5.64 -16.07 25.95
N ALA A 462 6.06 -15.38 27.02
CA ALA A 462 5.22 -14.44 27.76
C ALA A 462 4.84 -13.19 26.96
N ARG A 463 5.80 -12.61 26.22
CA ARG A 463 5.57 -11.44 25.37
C ARG A 463 4.55 -11.71 24.25
N HIS A 464 4.60 -12.91 23.68
CA HIS A 464 3.75 -13.29 22.55
C HIS A 464 2.48 -14.04 22.94
N GLY A 465 2.27 -14.32 24.23
CA GLY A 465 1.03 -14.94 24.73
C GLY A 465 0.93 -16.43 24.38
N ASN A 466 2.02 -17.19 24.56
CA ASN A 466 2.08 -18.63 24.26
C ASN A 466 2.02 -19.47 25.57
N PRO A 467 0.85 -19.64 26.21
CA PRO A 467 0.75 -20.24 27.54
C PRO A 467 1.24 -21.70 27.59
N GLU A 468 0.91 -22.53 26.60
CA GLU A 468 1.35 -23.94 26.55
C GLU A 468 2.89 -24.07 26.51
N ILE A 469 3.56 -23.15 25.82
CA ILE A 469 5.03 -23.10 25.78
C ILE A 469 5.57 -22.65 27.14
N MET A 470 4.94 -21.67 27.78
CA MET A 470 5.34 -21.23 29.12
C MET A 470 5.21 -22.36 30.14
N GLU A 471 4.11 -23.10 30.11
CA GLU A 471 3.92 -24.29 30.96
C GLU A 471 5.04 -25.31 30.74
N VAL A 472 5.37 -25.61 29.48
CA VAL A 472 6.49 -26.53 29.17
C VAL A 472 7.81 -25.98 29.71
N LEU A 473 8.14 -24.72 29.45
CA LEU A 473 9.41 -24.14 29.90
C LEU A 473 9.52 -24.09 31.42
N LEU A 474 8.45 -23.68 32.13
CA LEU A 474 8.39 -23.67 33.59
C LEU A 474 8.49 -25.08 34.17
N SER A 475 7.81 -26.07 33.56
CA SER A 475 7.88 -27.47 33.99
C SER A 475 9.28 -28.08 33.84
N LEU A 476 10.08 -27.55 32.91
CA LEU A 476 11.47 -27.92 32.68
C LEU A 476 12.46 -27.05 33.46
N GLY A 477 11.99 -26.18 34.34
CA GLY A 477 12.81 -25.42 35.29
C GLY A 477 13.28 -24.06 34.81
N ALA A 478 12.65 -23.45 33.80
CA ALA A 478 12.92 -22.06 33.42
C ALA A 478 12.59 -21.12 34.58
N ASP A 479 13.47 -20.17 34.88
CA ASP A 479 13.28 -19.23 35.99
C ASP A 479 12.30 -18.08 35.62
N PRO A 480 11.08 -18.02 36.21
CA PRO A 480 10.15 -16.93 35.97
C PRO A 480 10.60 -15.59 36.57
N CYS A 481 11.60 -15.61 37.46
CA CYS A 481 12.12 -14.43 38.13
C CYS A 481 13.35 -13.83 37.45
N THR A 482 13.80 -14.39 36.32
CA THR A 482 14.91 -13.80 35.56
C THR A 482 14.52 -12.41 35.07
N MET A 483 15.37 -11.43 35.35
CA MET A 483 15.17 -10.04 34.96
C MET A 483 15.95 -9.71 33.69
N ASN A 484 15.30 -9.02 32.75
CA ASN A 484 16.00 -8.47 31.60
C ASN A 484 16.85 -7.25 32.00
N SER A 485 17.59 -6.67 31.03
CA SER A 485 18.42 -5.47 31.22
C SER A 485 17.66 -4.24 31.76
N LYS A 486 16.33 -4.23 31.66
CA LYS A 486 15.44 -3.19 32.20
C LYS A 486 14.85 -3.53 33.57
N ARG A 487 15.30 -4.62 34.21
CA ARG A 487 14.79 -5.13 35.49
C ARG A 487 13.29 -5.51 35.46
N LEU A 488 12.80 -5.91 34.29
CA LEU A 488 11.43 -6.39 34.09
C LEU A 488 11.43 -7.92 34.06
N PHE A 489 10.35 -8.55 34.50
CA PHE A 489 10.14 -10.01 34.50
C PHE A 489 9.25 -10.45 33.31
N PRO A 490 9.24 -11.74 32.91
CA PRO A 490 8.35 -12.24 31.85
C PRO A 490 6.88 -11.87 32.06
N ALA A 491 6.38 -11.97 33.30
CA ALA A 491 5.00 -11.64 33.66
C ALA A 491 4.61 -10.18 33.39
N TYR A 492 5.57 -9.24 33.48
CA TYR A 492 5.33 -7.84 33.13
C TYR A 492 4.93 -7.69 31.66
N TYR A 493 5.60 -8.42 30.77
CA TYR A 493 5.30 -8.41 29.34
C TYR A 493 3.96 -9.08 29.05
N ALA A 494 3.66 -10.23 29.68
CA ALA A 494 2.35 -10.86 29.54
C ALA A 494 1.20 -9.90 29.93
N ALA A 495 1.35 -9.19 31.06
CA ALA A 495 0.37 -8.21 31.52
C ALA A 495 0.25 -6.99 30.60
N THR A 496 1.38 -6.44 30.14
CA THR A 496 1.42 -5.24 29.27
C THR A 496 0.76 -5.49 27.92
N TYR A 497 0.91 -6.70 27.38
CA TYR A 497 0.32 -7.10 26.09
C TYR A 497 -1.07 -7.75 26.21
N GLY A 498 -1.66 -7.78 27.42
CA GLY A 498 -3.03 -8.21 27.64
C GLY A 498 -3.27 -9.73 27.64
N HIS A 499 -2.22 -10.53 27.83
CA HIS A 499 -2.28 -12.00 27.80
C HIS A 499 -2.74 -12.57 29.16
N SER A 500 -4.02 -12.40 29.48
CA SER A 500 -4.64 -12.81 30.76
C SER A 500 -4.65 -14.33 31.01
N GLU A 501 -4.37 -15.10 29.97
CA GLU A 501 -4.34 -16.56 29.95
C GLU A 501 -2.99 -17.10 30.48
N VAL A 502 -1.97 -16.25 30.54
CA VAL A 502 -0.66 -16.53 31.12
C VAL A 502 -0.75 -16.28 32.63
N ARG A 503 -0.63 -17.34 33.44
CA ARG A 503 -0.80 -17.30 34.91
C ARG A 503 0.43 -17.81 35.66
#